data_AF-A0A914T716-F1
#
_entry.id   AF-A0A914T716-F1
#
_cell.length_a   1.000
_cell.length_b   1.000
_cell.length_c   1.000
_cell.angle_alpha   90.00
_cell.angle_beta   90.00
_cell.angle_gamma   90.00
#
_symmetry.space_group_name_H-M   'P 1'
#
loop_
_entity.id
_entity.type
_entity.pdbx_description
1 polymer ?
#
loop_
_entity_poly.entity_id
_entity_poly.type
_entity_poly.pdbx_seq_one_letter_code
_entity_poly.pdbx_strand_id
1 'polypeptide(L)'
;MSFRLLLFDYRINNGPESSLSNYIFGHRYQREIYFSKLLNNYFQGYNLNFSNSLFSSYIDWFHSFNSRLIIGVLLFVTSIFIYLVFSNYYFKSKKIEYQFGELLCSVFPTVILLVQIVPSLSLLYYYGLINIDRQVSVKVTGHQWYWSYEVGDIPGLEFDSYIKSLDQLNYGDPRLLEVDNRCVIPIDTNIRFYAIRGVLRILRYNFPVIGVFYGQCSEICGANHSFIPIALEVTLFDSFKS
;
A
#
# COMPACT_ATOMS: atom_id res chain seq x y z
N MET A 1 -10.25 -14.85 -6.91
CA MET A 1 -9.25 -13.85 -7.32
C MET A 1 -9.36 -12.64 -6.40
N SER A 2 -8.46 -12.60 -5.43
CA SER A 2 -8.33 -11.61 -4.39
C SER A 2 -7.50 -10.46 -4.94
N PHE A 3 -8.09 -9.28 -4.84
CA PHE A 3 -7.49 -8.03 -5.23
C PHE A 3 -6.66 -7.55 -4.05
N ARG A 4 -5.35 -7.47 -4.21
CA ARG A 4 -4.56 -6.51 -3.44
C ARG A 4 -4.32 -5.36 -4.40
N LEU A 5 -5.07 -4.28 -4.21
CA LEU A 5 -4.75 -3.02 -4.83
C LEU A 5 -3.46 -2.54 -4.15
N LEU A 6 -2.32 -3.04 -4.61
CA LEU A 6 -1.05 -2.40 -4.34
C LEU A 6 -1.03 -1.21 -5.28
N LEU A 7 -1.63 -0.10 -4.83
CA LEU A 7 -1.50 1.19 -5.50
C LEU A 7 -0.05 1.61 -5.37
N PHE A 8 0.76 1.24 -6.36
CA PHE A 8 2.08 1.82 -6.53
C PHE A 8 1.88 3.18 -7.19
N ASP A 9 2.23 4.22 -6.45
CA ASP A 9 2.40 5.56 -7.00
C ASP A 9 3.65 5.53 -7.89
N TYR A 10 3.49 5.19 -9.17
CA TYR A 10 4.57 5.32 -10.14
C TYR A 10 4.53 6.73 -10.72
N ARG A 11 5.15 7.65 -9.98
CA ARG A 11 5.36 9.01 -10.44
C ARG A 11 6.33 8.99 -11.63
N ILE A 12 5.81 9.09 -12.84
CA ILE A 12 6.62 9.49 -14.00
C ILE A 12 6.93 10.98 -13.81
N ASN A 13 8.11 11.28 -13.26
CA ASN A 13 8.67 12.62 -13.26
C ASN A 13 8.98 13.04 -14.71
N ASN A 14 7.99 13.47 -15.50
CA ASN A 14 8.21 14.13 -16.79
C ASN A 14 7.12 15.18 -17.05
N GLY A 15 7.31 16.40 -16.56
CA GLY A 15 6.49 17.58 -16.87
C GLY A 15 6.81 18.76 -15.96
N PRO A 16 6.78 20.03 -16.43
CA PRO A 16 7.38 21.16 -15.74
C PRO A 16 6.58 21.54 -14.47
N GLU A 17 7.13 21.19 -13.30
CA GLU A 17 6.57 21.45 -11.96
C GLU A 17 6.56 22.94 -11.52
N SER A 18 6.48 23.93 -12.41
CA SER A 18 6.71 25.33 -12.00
C SER A 18 5.48 26.22 -11.83
N SER A 19 4.24 25.82 -12.16
CA SER A 19 3.10 26.77 -12.15
C SER A 19 1.94 26.43 -11.19
N LEU A 20 1.70 25.16 -10.86
CA LEU A 20 0.51 24.76 -10.07
C LEU A 20 0.79 24.46 -8.58
N SER A 21 2.05 24.21 -8.18
CA SER A 21 2.38 23.92 -6.78
C SER A 21 2.26 25.14 -5.85
N ASN A 22 2.25 26.35 -6.40
CA ASN A 22 2.27 27.60 -5.63
C ASN A 22 0.89 28.07 -5.16
N TYR A 23 -0.21 27.51 -5.70
CA TYR A 23 -1.55 28.00 -5.39
C TYR A 23 -2.24 27.27 -4.22
N ILE A 24 -1.77 26.08 -3.83
CA ILE A 24 -2.58 25.19 -2.96
C ILE A 24 -1.96 24.96 -1.57
N PHE A 25 -0.65 25.13 -1.36
CA PHE A 25 -0.01 24.78 -0.09
C PHE A 25 0.61 25.97 0.64
N GLY A 26 0.07 26.30 1.81
CA GLY A 26 0.60 27.33 2.71
C GLY A 26 1.98 26.99 3.29
N HIS A 27 2.80 28.03 3.52
CA HIS A 27 4.21 27.96 3.89
C HIS A 27 4.59 27.10 5.11
N ARG A 28 3.64 26.76 6.01
CA ARG A 28 3.90 25.85 7.14
C ARG A 28 3.95 24.37 6.73
N TYR A 29 3.16 23.96 5.73
CA TYR A 29 3.14 22.58 5.22
C TYR A 29 4.39 22.25 4.38
N GLN A 30 5.00 23.26 3.75
CA GLN A 30 6.19 23.07 2.93
C GLN A 30 7.41 22.62 3.75
N ARG A 31 7.62 23.10 4.98
CA ARG A 31 8.84 22.74 5.75
C ARG A 31 8.87 21.28 6.22
N GLU A 32 7.74 20.70 6.61
CA GLU A 32 7.70 19.29 7.03
C GLU A 32 7.86 18.33 5.84
N ILE A 33 7.35 18.71 4.67
CA ILE A 33 7.53 17.94 3.42
C ILE A 33 8.99 17.99 2.93
N TYR A 34 9.69 19.11 3.12
CA TYR A 34 11.10 19.23 2.70
C TYR A 34 12.06 18.44 3.59
N PHE A 35 11.82 18.39 4.90
CA PHE A 35 12.68 17.62 5.82
C PHE A 35 12.49 16.09 5.66
N SER A 36 11.26 15.64 5.37
CA SER A 36 10.99 14.23 5.04
C SER A 36 11.50 13.83 3.65
N LYS A 37 11.50 14.74 2.66
CA LYS A 37 12.11 14.53 1.33
C LYS A 37 13.62 14.32 1.38
N LEU A 38 14.34 14.98 2.28
CA LEU A 38 15.81 14.95 2.30
C LEU A 38 16.36 13.64 2.87
N LEU A 39 15.68 13.02 3.85
CA LEU A 39 16.00 11.67 4.35
C LEU A 39 15.45 10.55 3.44
N ASN A 40 14.33 10.77 2.75
CA ASN A 40 13.75 9.78 1.83
C ASN A 40 14.56 9.57 0.55
N ASN A 41 15.40 10.53 0.13
CA ASN A 41 16.19 10.39 -1.10
C ASN A 41 17.31 9.32 -1.01
N TYR A 42 17.72 8.91 0.19
CA TYR A 42 18.73 7.85 0.37
C TYR A 42 18.12 6.45 0.53
N PHE A 43 16.84 6.36 0.92
CA PHE A 43 16.09 5.11 1.12
C PHE A 43 14.95 4.92 0.11
N GLN A 44 15.02 5.58 -1.06
CA GLN A 44 14.07 5.42 -2.16
C GLN A 44 14.00 3.94 -2.57
N GLY A 45 12.94 3.24 -2.15
CA GLY A 45 12.67 1.83 -2.45
C GLY A 45 12.59 0.89 -1.24
N TYR A 46 12.96 1.31 -0.03
CA TYR A 46 12.88 0.46 1.18
C TYR A 46 11.63 0.71 2.03
N ASN A 47 10.92 1.81 1.80
CA ASN A 47 9.64 2.10 2.44
C ASN A 47 8.48 1.55 1.61
N LEU A 48 7.32 1.40 2.23
CA LEU A 48 6.11 1.08 1.48
C LEU A 48 5.78 2.27 0.58
N ASN A 49 5.62 2.01 -0.72
CA ASN A 49 5.20 3.01 -1.69
C ASN A 49 3.69 3.17 -1.61
N PHE A 50 3.19 3.91 -0.63
CA PHE A 50 1.77 4.21 -0.58
C PHE A 50 1.45 5.61 -1.08
N SER A 51 0.26 5.71 -1.66
CA SER A 51 -0.43 6.93 -2.03
C SER A 51 -0.75 7.77 -0.79
N ASN A 52 -0.57 9.10 -0.89
CA ASN A 52 -0.62 10.11 0.18
C ASN A 52 -1.95 10.24 0.97
N SER A 53 -2.81 9.23 1.03
CA SER A 53 -4.04 9.28 1.83
C SER A 53 -3.77 9.13 3.32
N LEU A 54 -4.68 9.69 4.12
CA LEU A 54 -4.65 9.54 5.58
C LEU A 54 -4.62 8.07 6.01
N PHE A 55 -5.35 7.20 5.33
CA PHE A 55 -5.35 5.77 5.64
C PHE A 55 -3.98 5.12 5.40
N SER A 56 -3.34 5.46 4.29
CA SER A 56 -2.01 4.94 3.97
C SER A 56 -0.99 5.41 5.01
N SER A 57 -1.02 6.68 5.43
CA SER A 57 -0.06 7.19 6.40
C SER A 57 -0.19 6.49 7.77
N TYR A 58 -1.41 6.14 8.19
CA TYR A 58 -1.64 5.30 9.36
C TYR A 58 -1.09 3.87 9.18
N ILE A 59 -1.25 3.26 8.00
CA ILE A 59 -0.64 1.95 7.69
C ILE A 59 0.87 2.03 7.75
N ASP A 60 1.49 3.07 7.19
CA ASP A 60 2.94 3.28 7.22
C ASP A 60 3.47 3.45 8.63
N TRP A 61 2.77 4.23 9.44
CA TRP A 61 3.10 4.39 10.85
C TRP A 61 3.02 3.06 11.59
N PHE A 62 1.94 2.29 11.39
CA PHE A 62 1.75 0.99 12.02
C PHE A 62 2.80 -0.03 11.56
N HIS A 63 3.12 -0.07 10.27
CA HIS A 63 4.18 -0.90 9.72
C HIS A 63 5.52 -0.55 10.37
N SER A 64 5.90 0.74 10.35
CA SER A 64 7.15 1.22 10.93
C SER A 64 7.25 0.95 12.43
N PHE A 65 6.14 1.06 13.16
CA PHE A 65 6.05 0.69 14.57
C PHE A 65 6.38 -0.79 14.80
N ASN A 66 5.76 -1.69 14.03
CA ASN A 66 6.01 -3.13 14.13
C ASN A 66 7.43 -3.50 13.68
N SER A 67 7.94 -2.89 12.61
CA SER A 67 9.32 -3.12 12.16
C SER A 67 10.35 -2.73 13.23
N ARG A 68 10.16 -1.59 13.93
CA ARG A 68 11.04 -1.20 15.04
C ARG A 68 11.00 -2.18 16.20
N LEU A 69 9.83 -2.73 16.54
CA LEU A 69 9.70 -3.76 17.59
C LEU A 69 10.43 -5.05 17.19
N ILE A 70 10.23 -5.54 15.96
CA ILE A 70 10.88 -6.75 15.46
C ILE A 70 12.40 -6.58 15.43
N ILE A 71 12.90 -5.44 14.96
CA ILE A 71 14.34 -5.13 14.98
C ILE A 71 14.88 -5.15 16.41
N GLY A 72 14.16 -4.59 17.38
CA GLY A 72 14.54 -4.64 18.80
C GLY A 72 14.67 -6.07 19.34
N VAL A 73 13.69 -6.93 19.06
CA VAL A 73 13.73 -8.35 19.47
C VAL A 73 14.87 -9.10 18.78
N LEU A 74 15.09 -8.88 17.48
CA LEU A 74 16.18 -9.51 16.73
C LEU A 74 17.55 -9.09 17.27
N LEU A 75 17.75 -7.81 17.57
CA LEU A 75 19.00 -7.32 18.16
C LEU A 75 19.24 -7.91 19.56
N PHE A 76 18.19 -8.05 20.37
CA PHE A 76 18.29 -8.70 21.68
C PHE A 76 18.71 -10.18 21.58
N VAL A 77 18.04 -10.96 20.73
CA VAL A 77 18.33 -12.39 20.54
C VAL A 77 19.74 -12.58 19.96
N THR A 78 20.10 -11.81 18.94
CA THR A 78 21.43 -11.89 18.32
C THR A 78 22.53 -11.46 19.29
N SER A 79 22.31 -10.45 20.14
CA SER A 79 23.26 -10.06 21.17
C SER A 79 23.48 -11.14 22.22
N ILE A 80 22.43 -11.83 22.67
CA ILE A 80 22.56 -12.96 23.61
C ILE A 80 23.30 -14.11 22.94
N PHE A 81 22.96 -14.42 21.68
CA PHE A 81 23.63 -15.46 20.93
C PHE A 81 25.13 -15.16 20.78
N ILE A 82 25.49 -13.93 20.40
CA ILE A 82 26.88 -13.47 20.32
C ILE A 82 27.58 -13.56 21.69
N TYR A 83 26.94 -13.12 22.77
CA TYR A 83 27.50 -13.20 24.12
C TYR A 83 27.78 -14.65 24.54
N LEU A 84 26.80 -15.54 24.37
CA LEU A 84 27.01 -16.97 24.56
C LEU A 84 28.18 -17.41 23.68
N VAL A 85 28.25 -16.88 22.45
CA VAL A 85 29.26 -17.26 21.47
C VAL A 85 30.72 -16.97 21.88
N PHE A 86 30.92 -15.89 22.62
CA PHE A 86 32.26 -15.47 23.06
C PHE A 86 32.59 -15.90 24.50
N SER A 87 31.59 -16.39 25.24
CA SER A 87 31.77 -16.75 26.64
C SER A 87 32.36 -18.16 26.80
N ASN A 88 33.24 -18.39 27.78
CA ASN A 88 33.79 -19.73 28.08
C ASN A 88 32.75 -20.74 28.66
N TYR A 89 31.45 -20.38 28.70
CA TYR A 89 30.39 -21.14 29.38
C TYR A 89 29.70 -22.20 28.52
N TYR A 90 29.99 -22.26 27.21
CA TYR A 90 29.29 -23.15 26.27
C TYR A 90 29.25 -24.64 26.63
N PHE A 91 30.28 -25.14 27.30
CA PHE A 91 30.45 -26.57 27.54
C PHE A 91 30.08 -27.02 28.96
N LYS A 92 29.56 -26.13 29.83
CA LYS A 92 29.16 -26.52 31.20
C LYS A 92 27.71 -26.98 31.26
N SER A 93 27.49 -28.27 31.03
CA SER A 93 26.19 -28.94 31.17
C SER A 93 25.90 -29.28 32.64
N LYS A 94 25.48 -28.30 33.44
CA LYS A 94 24.75 -28.60 34.68
C LYS A 94 23.26 -28.45 34.40
N LYS A 95 22.47 -29.49 34.65
CA LYS A 95 21.01 -29.39 34.67
C LYS A 95 20.62 -28.50 35.84
N ILE A 96 20.17 -27.29 35.53
CA ILE A 96 19.63 -26.34 36.49
C ILE A 96 18.19 -26.09 36.03
N GLU A 97 17.22 -26.35 36.91
CA GLU A 97 15.83 -25.99 36.67
C GLU A 97 15.68 -24.49 36.90
N TYR A 98 15.30 -23.75 35.85
CA TYR A 98 15.29 -22.28 35.86
C TYR A 98 13.88 -21.74 35.60
N GLN A 99 12.94 -22.09 36.48
CA GLN A 99 11.51 -21.76 36.34
C GLN A 99 11.24 -20.26 36.22
N PHE A 100 12.02 -19.42 36.91
CA PHE A 100 11.85 -17.96 36.85
C PHE A 100 12.20 -17.37 35.47
N GLY A 101 13.21 -17.93 34.79
CA GLY A 101 13.58 -17.47 33.44
C GLY A 101 12.54 -17.86 32.39
N GLU A 102 11.94 -19.05 32.52
CA GLU A 102 10.83 -19.48 31.67
C GLU A 102 9.59 -18.59 31.85
N LEU A 103 9.29 -18.20 33.09
CA LEU A 103 8.24 -17.22 33.38
C LEU A 103 8.51 -15.88 32.68
N LEU A 104 9.72 -15.32 32.83
CA LEU A 104 10.07 -14.06 32.18
C LEU A 104 9.99 -14.17 30.65
N CYS A 105 10.51 -15.26 30.08
CA CYS A 105 10.48 -15.51 28.64
C CYS A 105 9.06 -15.63 28.07
N SER A 106 8.06 -16.02 28.86
CA SER A 106 6.66 -16.06 28.43
C SER A 106 5.93 -14.73 28.68
N VAL A 107 6.24 -14.03 29.76
CA VAL A 107 5.63 -12.73 30.10
C VAL A 107 6.09 -11.62 29.15
N PHE A 108 7.37 -11.56 28.76
CA PHE A 108 7.85 -10.49 27.89
C PHE A 108 7.19 -10.48 26.49
N PRO A 109 7.12 -11.59 25.73
CA PRO A 109 6.44 -11.63 24.44
C PRO A 109 4.94 -11.36 24.54
N THR A 110 4.28 -11.82 25.60
CA THR A 110 2.84 -11.59 25.79
C THR A 110 2.55 -10.10 26.00
N VAL A 111 3.36 -9.39 26.78
CA VAL A 111 3.24 -7.92 26.94
C VAL A 111 3.47 -7.20 25.61
N ILE A 112 4.47 -7.61 24.81
CA ILE A 112 4.72 -7.00 23.48
C ILE A 112 3.50 -7.16 22.57
N LEU A 113 2.89 -8.35 22.53
CA LEU A 113 1.68 -8.60 21.73
C LEU A 113 0.49 -7.75 22.21
N LEU A 114 0.30 -7.60 23.53
CA LEU A 114 -0.75 -6.74 24.07
C LEU A 114 -0.60 -5.28 23.63
N VAL A 115 0.63 -4.77 23.62
CA VAL A 115 0.93 -3.41 23.15
C VAL A 115 0.66 -3.26 21.64
N GLN A 116 0.91 -4.31 20.83
CA GLN A 116 0.61 -4.30 19.39
C GLN A 116 -0.89 -4.33 19.07
N ILE A 117 -1.71 -4.93 19.94
CA ILE A 117 -3.15 -5.04 19.73
C ILE A 117 -3.81 -3.66 19.66
N VAL A 118 -3.43 -2.72 20.53
CA VAL A 118 -4.06 -1.38 20.60
C VAL A 118 -4.01 -0.62 19.26
N PRO A 119 -2.83 -0.36 18.64
CA PRO A 119 -2.79 0.31 17.35
C PRO A 119 -3.39 -0.53 16.21
N SER A 120 -3.32 -1.87 16.29
CA SER A 120 -3.90 -2.74 15.25
C SER A 120 -5.42 -2.65 15.19
N LEU A 121 -6.10 -2.66 16.34
CA LEU A 121 -7.55 -2.56 16.43
C LEU A 121 -8.02 -1.14 16.08
N SER A 122 -7.27 -0.11 16.48
CA SER A 122 -7.54 1.27 16.09
C SER A 122 -7.53 1.44 14.55
N LEU A 123 -6.55 0.86 13.86
CA LEU A 123 -6.46 0.89 12.40
C LEU A 123 -7.62 0.12 11.74
N LEU A 124 -7.96 -1.06 12.27
CA LEU A 124 -9.08 -1.87 11.75
C LEU A 124 -10.41 -1.13 11.89
N TYR A 125 -10.65 -0.49 13.03
CA TYR A 125 -11.84 0.31 13.27
C TYR A 125 -11.91 1.51 12.32
N TYR A 126 -10.79 2.21 12.12
CA TYR A 126 -10.68 3.31 11.17
C TYR A 126 -10.98 2.85 9.73
N TYR A 127 -10.47 1.70 9.30
CA TYR A 127 -10.82 1.12 8.00
C TYR A 127 -12.32 0.85 7.84
N GLY A 128 -12.99 0.36 8.89
CA GLY A 128 -14.44 0.14 8.89
C GLY A 128 -15.24 1.44 8.78
N LEU A 129 -14.73 2.55 9.33
CA LEU A 129 -15.38 3.86 9.29
C LEU A 129 -15.08 4.66 8.03
N ILE A 130 -14.03 4.31 7.27
CA ILE A 130 -13.69 5.04 6.05
C ILE A 130 -14.89 5.09 5.09
N ASN A 131 -15.28 6.32 4.78
CA ASN A 131 -16.10 6.72 3.64
C ASN A 131 -17.41 5.93 3.52
N ILE A 132 -18.26 6.08 4.54
CA ILE A 132 -19.62 5.53 4.57
C ILE A 132 -20.43 6.12 3.40
N ASP A 133 -20.28 7.42 3.14
CA ASP A 133 -20.93 8.12 2.04
C ASP A 133 -20.15 7.93 0.73
N ARG A 134 -20.81 7.32 -0.24
CA ARG A 134 -20.28 7.05 -1.58
C ARG A 134 -20.57 8.24 -2.49
N GLN A 135 -19.54 8.69 -3.19
CA GLN A 135 -19.71 9.63 -4.31
C GLN A 135 -19.64 8.91 -5.66
N VAL A 136 -18.74 7.92 -5.81
CA VAL A 136 -18.60 7.15 -7.06
C VAL A 136 -18.49 5.65 -6.78
N SER A 137 -19.15 4.81 -7.59
CA SER A 137 -18.97 3.34 -7.58
C SER A 137 -18.39 2.84 -8.88
N VAL A 138 -17.36 2.00 -8.77
CA VAL A 138 -16.79 1.29 -9.90
C VAL A 138 -16.86 -0.20 -9.61
N LYS A 139 -17.54 -0.95 -10.48
CA LYS A 139 -17.53 -2.41 -10.46
C LYS A 139 -16.35 -2.88 -11.29
N VAL A 140 -15.56 -3.77 -10.70
CA VAL A 140 -14.34 -4.32 -11.29
C VAL A 140 -14.52 -5.83 -11.43
N THR A 141 -14.50 -6.31 -12.66
CA THR A 141 -14.63 -7.74 -13.00
C THR A 141 -13.32 -8.24 -13.57
N GLY A 142 -12.78 -9.30 -12.96
CA GLY A 142 -11.52 -9.89 -13.42
C GLY A 142 -11.75 -11.01 -14.41
N HIS A 143 -11.08 -10.99 -15.54
CA HIS A 143 -11.12 -12.05 -16.56
C HIS A 143 -9.73 -12.69 -16.73
N GLN A 144 -9.66 -13.85 -17.41
CA GLN A 144 -8.36 -14.43 -17.80
C GLN A 144 -8.02 -13.89 -19.19
N TRP A 145 -7.09 -12.93 -19.38
CA TRP A 145 -6.24 -12.22 -18.41
C TRP A 145 -6.31 -10.69 -18.62
N TYR A 146 -7.43 -10.10 -18.23
CA TYR A 146 -7.70 -8.67 -18.34
C TYR A 146 -8.72 -8.23 -17.28
N TRP A 147 -8.89 -6.92 -17.11
CA TRP A 147 -9.90 -6.35 -16.21
C TRP A 147 -11.00 -5.69 -17.01
N SER A 148 -12.24 -5.78 -16.56
CA SER A 148 -13.33 -4.95 -17.07
C SER A 148 -13.90 -4.07 -15.96
N TYR A 149 -14.21 -2.83 -16.32
CA TYR A 149 -14.67 -1.79 -15.41
C TYR A 149 -16.04 -1.31 -15.84
N GLU A 150 -16.99 -1.26 -14.90
CA GLU A 150 -18.33 -0.73 -15.09
C GLU A 150 -18.56 0.39 -14.07
N VAL A 151 -18.80 1.61 -14.55
CA VAL A 151 -19.01 2.79 -13.68
C VAL A 151 -20.49 2.85 -13.31
N GLY A 152 -20.80 2.61 -12.04
CA GLY A 152 -22.20 2.46 -11.59
C GLY A 152 -23.05 3.73 -11.67
N ASP A 153 -22.44 4.92 -11.73
CA ASP A 153 -23.16 6.19 -11.83
C ASP A 153 -23.50 6.58 -13.27
N ILE A 154 -22.90 5.92 -14.27
CA ILE A 154 -23.13 6.19 -15.69
C ILE A 154 -23.69 4.90 -16.33
N PRO A 155 -25.00 4.86 -16.66
CA PRO A 155 -25.60 3.65 -17.21
C PRO A 155 -24.97 3.31 -18.57
N GLY A 156 -24.48 2.07 -18.69
CA GLY A 156 -23.92 1.54 -19.94
C GLY A 156 -22.44 1.85 -20.19
N LEU A 157 -21.75 2.54 -19.27
CA LEU A 157 -20.31 2.74 -19.37
C LEU A 157 -19.57 1.51 -18.83
N GLU A 158 -19.23 0.60 -19.74
CA GLU A 158 -18.37 -0.56 -19.50
C GLU A 158 -17.22 -0.60 -20.52
N PHE A 159 -16.01 -0.91 -20.05
CA PHE A 159 -14.85 -1.09 -20.90
C PHE A 159 -13.88 -2.13 -20.35
N ASP A 160 -13.12 -2.73 -21.24
CA ASP A 160 -12.06 -3.67 -20.93
C ASP A 160 -10.69 -2.97 -20.90
N SER A 161 -9.81 -3.45 -20.04
CA SER A 161 -8.45 -2.99 -19.82
C SER A 161 -7.49 -4.17 -19.97
N TYR A 162 -6.73 -4.18 -21.07
CA TYR A 162 -5.68 -5.12 -21.40
C TYR A 162 -4.29 -4.50 -21.21
N ILE A 163 -3.29 -5.34 -20.97
CA ILE A 163 -1.89 -4.92 -20.95
C ILE A 163 -1.44 -4.46 -22.33
N LYS A 164 -0.71 -3.35 -22.42
CA LYS A 164 -0.03 -2.96 -23.67
C LYS A 164 1.15 -3.88 -23.95
N SER A 165 1.25 -4.35 -25.19
CA SER A 165 2.44 -5.07 -25.66
C SER A 165 3.64 -4.12 -25.77
N LEU A 166 4.87 -4.68 -25.78
CA LEU A 166 6.10 -3.87 -25.83
C LEU A 166 6.15 -2.93 -27.04
N ASP A 167 5.58 -3.36 -28.17
CA ASP A 167 5.56 -2.59 -29.42
C ASP A 167 4.57 -1.42 -29.38
N GLN A 168 3.60 -1.44 -28.45
CA GLN A 168 2.57 -0.41 -28.26
C GLN A 168 2.90 0.58 -27.15
N LEU A 169 4.01 0.39 -26.43
CA LEU A 169 4.41 1.27 -25.34
C LEU A 169 5.02 2.57 -25.89
N ASN A 170 4.62 3.70 -25.30
CA ASN A 170 5.27 4.97 -25.57
C ASN A 170 6.52 5.16 -24.70
N TYR A 171 7.41 6.06 -25.13
CA TYR A 171 8.57 6.45 -24.32
C TYR A 171 8.10 7.04 -22.98
N GLY A 172 8.46 6.38 -21.88
CA GLY A 172 8.08 6.77 -20.52
C GLY A 172 7.05 5.86 -19.86
N ASP A 173 6.35 5.01 -20.63
CA ASP A 173 5.37 4.09 -20.08
C ASP A 173 6.04 2.95 -19.28
N PRO A 174 5.48 2.55 -18.12
CA PRO A 174 6.05 1.48 -17.32
C PRO A 174 5.76 0.11 -17.94
N ARG A 175 6.84 -0.63 -18.21
CA ARG A 175 6.78 -2.01 -18.71
C ARG A 175 5.98 -2.90 -17.75
N LEU A 176 5.05 -3.71 -18.28
CA LEU A 176 4.18 -4.64 -17.54
C LEU A 176 3.11 -4.01 -16.63
N LEU A 177 3.02 -2.69 -16.59
CA LEU A 177 2.03 -1.97 -15.76
C LEU A 177 1.06 -1.15 -16.61
N GLU A 178 1.51 -0.66 -17.76
CA GLU A 178 0.67 0.12 -18.66
C GLU A 178 -0.42 -0.72 -19.34
N VAL A 179 -1.60 -0.13 -19.46
CA VAL A 179 -2.80 -0.72 -20.08
C VAL A 179 -3.29 0.13 -21.25
N ASP A 180 -4.12 -0.45 -22.10
CA ASP A 180 -4.80 0.25 -23.19
C ASP A 180 -5.79 1.30 -22.68
N ASN A 181 -6.74 0.90 -21.83
CA ASN A 181 -7.79 1.73 -21.28
C ASN A 181 -7.63 1.83 -19.76
N ARG A 182 -7.21 3.00 -19.27
CA ARG A 182 -7.06 3.27 -17.83
C ARG A 182 -8.43 3.51 -17.21
N CYS A 183 -8.60 3.11 -15.95
CA CYS A 183 -9.81 3.42 -15.21
C CYS A 183 -9.71 4.84 -14.61
N VAL A 184 -10.48 5.77 -15.17
CA VAL A 184 -10.48 7.18 -14.77
C VAL A 184 -11.41 7.42 -13.60
N ILE A 185 -10.95 8.17 -12.59
CA ILE A 185 -11.68 8.47 -11.35
C ILE A 185 -11.40 9.90 -10.86
N PRO A 186 -12.33 10.56 -10.16
CA PRO A 186 -12.13 11.93 -9.70
C PRO A 186 -11.32 12.02 -8.38
N ILE A 187 -10.47 13.03 -8.28
CA ILE A 187 -9.68 13.39 -7.08
C ILE A 187 -10.57 13.76 -5.88
N ASP A 188 -10.08 13.49 -4.67
CA ASP A 188 -10.69 13.88 -3.39
C ASP A 188 -12.13 13.37 -3.18
N THR A 189 -12.52 12.34 -3.93
CA THR A 189 -13.83 11.71 -3.82
C THR A 189 -13.75 10.33 -3.17
N ASN A 190 -14.83 9.97 -2.50
CA ASN A 190 -14.99 8.66 -1.88
C ASN A 190 -15.42 7.63 -2.92
N ILE A 191 -14.45 6.85 -3.39
CA ILE A 191 -14.67 5.83 -4.41
C ILE A 191 -14.83 4.46 -3.74
N ARG A 192 -15.88 3.76 -4.16
CA ARG A 192 -16.16 2.39 -3.74
C ARG A 192 -15.96 1.44 -4.92
N PHE A 193 -14.93 0.61 -4.84
CA PHE A 193 -14.68 -0.45 -5.80
C PHE A 193 -15.38 -1.74 -5.38
N TYR A 194 -16.18 -2.30 -6.28
CA TYR A 194 -16.83 -3.60 -6.12
C TYR A 194 -16.11 -4.63 -6.98
N ALA A 195 -15.27 -5.43 -6.36
CA ALA A 195 -14.47 -6.42 -7.08
C ALA A 195 -15.20 -7.77 -7.13
N ILE A 196 -15.50 -8.25 -8.34
CA ILE A 196 -16.31 -9.46 -8.58
C ILE A 196 -15.46 -10.49 -9.32
N ARG A 197 -14.95 -11.48 -8.58
CA ARG A 197 -14.56 -12.81 -9.10
C ARG A 197 -14.31 -13.80 -7.96
N GLY A 198 -15.29 -14.68 -7.71
CA GLY A 198 -15.25 -15.73 -6.69
C GLY A 198 -15.61 -15.26 -5.28
N VAL A 199 -15.21 -14.06 -4.86
CA VAL A 199 -15.61 -13.41 -3.60
C VAL A 199 -15.83 -11.93 -3.84
N LEU A 200 -16.92 -11.38 -3.31
CA LEU A 200 -17.16 -9.93 -3.32
C LEU A 200 -16.20 -9.24 -2.36
N ARG A 201 -15.32 -8.41 -2.89
CA ARG A 201 -14.44 -7.55 -2.09
C ARG A 201 -14.79 -6.10 -2.35
N ILE A 202 -15.04 -5.37 -1.26
CA ILE A 202 -15.30 -3.94 -1.30
C ILE A 202 -14.03 -3.22 -0.86
N LEU A 203 -13.50 -2.37 -1.73
CA LEU A 203 -12.42 -1.45 -1.38
C LEU A 203 -12.97 -0.03 -1.38
N ARG A 204 -12.67 0.71 -0.32
CA ARG A 204 -13.02 2.13 -0.17
C ARG A 204 -11.73 2.91 -0.07
N TYR A 205 -11.54 3.84 -0.97
CA TYR A 205 -10.32 4.64 -1.00
C TYR A 205 -10.62 6.05 -1.50
N ASN A 206 -9.85 7.01 -0.99
CA ASN A 206 -9.84 8.38 -1.48
C ASN A 206 -8.42 8.69 -1.96
N PHE A 207 -8.31 9.20 -3.18
CA PHE A 207 -7.06 9.62 -3.80
C PHE A 207 -6.88 11.13 -3.63
N PRO A 208 -5.89 11.58 -2.83
CA PRO A 208 -5.71 13.01 -2.55
C PRO A 208 -4.83 13.74 -3.56
N VAL A 209 -4.35 13.05 -4.60
CA VAL A 209 -3.40 13.58 -5.58
C VAL A 209 -3.76 13.08 -6.98
N ILE A 210 -3.62 13.98 -7.96
CA ILE A 210 -3.80 13.71 -9.39
C ILE A 210 -2.60 12.91 -9.88
N GLY A 211 -2.84 11.86 -10.65
CA GLY A 211 -1.79 11.02 -11.20
C GLY A 211 -2.28 9.66 -11.65
N VAL A 212 -1.36 8.83 -12.11
CA VAL A 212 -1.65 7.45 -12.52
C VAL A 212 -1.11 6.50 -11.46
N PHE A 213 -2.00 5.70 -10.90
CA PHE A 213 -1.68 4.69 -9.90
C PHE A 213 -1.74 3.31 -10.55
N TYR A 214 -0.70 2.53 -10.37
CA TYR A 214 -0.60 1.20 -10.96
C TYR A 214 -0.77 0.12 -9.90
N GLY A 215 -1.25 -1.05 -10.33
CA GLY A 215 -1.37 -2.24 -9.50
C GLY A 215 -1.26 -3.50 -10.34
N GLN A 216 -1.23 -4.66 -9.66
CA GLN A 216 -1.16 -5.97 -10.30
C GLN A 216 -2.10 -6.95 -9.62
N CYS A 217 -2.48 -8.00 -10.34
CA CYS A 217 -3.20 -9.11 -9.75
C CYS A 217 -2.39 -9.77 -8.63
N SER A 218 -3.04 -10.06 -7.51
CA SER A 218 -2.39 -10.58 -6.30
C SER A 218 -2.90 -11.97 -5.88
N GLU A 219 -3.63 -12.64 -6.76
CA GLU A 219 -4.02 -14.04 -6.61
C GLU A 219 -3.74 -14.79 -7.90
N ILE A 220 -3.08 -15.95 -7.79
CA ILE A 220 -2.70 -16.76 -8.94
C ILE A 220 -3.92 -17.07 -9.83
N CYS A 221 -3.85 -16.70 -11.10
CA CYS A 221 -4.99 -16.74 -12.02
C CYS A 221 -4.74 -17.52 -13.33
N GLY A 222 -3.65 -18.30 -13.41
CA GLY A 222 -3.28 -19.10 -14.58
C GLY A 222 -1.97 -18.64 -15.22
N ALA A 223 -1.74 -19.04 -16.48
CA ALA A 223 -0.47 -18.84 -17.19
C ALA A 223 0.00 -17.38 -17.27
N ASN A 224 -0.90 -16.43 -17.58
CA ASN A 224 -0.54 -15.01 -17.71
C ASN A 224 -0.84 -14.19 -16.45
N HIS A 225 -0.74 -14.80 -15.26
CA HIS A 225 -0.98 -14.11 -13.99
C HIS A 225 -0.14 -12.84 -13.78
N SER A 226 1.08 -12.80 -14.31
CA SER A 226 1.96 -11.63 -14.21
C SER A 226 1.65 -10.52 -15.22
N PHE A 227 0.76 -10.75 -16.19
CA PHE A 227 0.49 -9.85 -17.33
C PHE A 227 -0.92 -9.26 -17.30
N ILE A 228 -1.46 -9.05 -16.10
CA ILE A 228 -2.80 -8.49 -15.90
C ILE A 228 -2.74 -7.30 -14.92
N PRO A 229 -2.13 -6.17 -15.35
CA PRO A 229 -1.98 -4.98 -14.52
C PRO A 229 -3.27 -4.17 -14.41
N ILE A 230 -3.28 -3.27 -13.45
CA ILE A 230 -4.34 -2.29 -13.20
C ILE A 230 -3.70 -0.91 -13.33
N ALA A 231 -4.32 -0.01 -14.07
CA ALA A 231 -3.95 1.41 -14.08
C ALA A 231 -5.18 2.27 -13.79
N LEU A 232 -5.08 3.08 -12.76
CA LEU A 232 -6.09 4.03 -12.32
C LEU A 232 -5.58 5.44 -12.58
N GLU A 233 -6.35 6.24 -13.30
CA GLU A 233 -6.03 7.63 -13.58
C GLU A 233 -6.93 8.54 -12.75
N VAL A 234 -6.31 9.33 -11.86
CA VAL A 234 -7.01 10.27 -11.00
C VAL A 234 -6.98 11.65 -11.66
N THR A 235 -8.16 12.19 -11.98
CA THR A 235 -8.33 13.47 -12.67
C THR A 235 -9.16 14.46 -11.84
N LEU A 236 -9.21 15.71 -12.29
CA LEU A 236 -10.16 16.70 -11.77
C LEU A 236 -11.60 16.30 -12.11
N PHE A 237 -12.55 16.67 -11.24
CA PHE A 237 -13.96 16.33 -11.41
C PHE A 237 -14.56 16.85 -12.74
N ASP A 238 -14.11 18.00 -13.23
CA ASP A 238 -14.58 18.55 -14.51
C ASP A 238 -14.12 17.70 -15.71
N SER A 239 -12.87 17.23 -15.68
CA SER A 239 -12.30 16.33 -16.70
C SER A 239 -12.87 14.92 -16.62
N PHE A 240 -13.38 14.51 -15.46
CA PHE A 240 -14.04 13.22 -15.29
C PHE A 240 -15.43 13.19 -15.94
N LYS A 241 -16.10 14.35 -16.05
CA LYS A 241 -17.44 14.46 -16.63
C LYS A 241 -17.46 14.62 -18.16
N SER A 242 -16.39 15.17 -18.72
CA SER A 242 -16.23 15.42 -20.16
C SER A 242 -15.97 14.14 -20.93
#